data_AF-A0A1F9DIL6-F1
#
_entry.id   AF-A0A1F9DIL6-F1
#
_cell.length_a   1.000
_cell.length_b   1.000
_cell.length_c   1.000
_cell.angle_alpha   90.00
_cell.angle_beta   90.00
_cell.angle_gamma   90.00
#
_symmetry.space_group_name_H-M   'P 1'
#
loop_
_entity.id
_entity.type
_entity.pdbx_description
1 polymer ?
#
loop_
_entity_poly.entity_id
_entity_poly.type
_entity_poly.pdbx_seq_one_letter_code
_entity_poly.pdbx_strand_id
1 'polypeptide(L)'
;MRGLAPEPCKVLSFRSHKGGYLVFLEGVPDRNAAETCSGLEVFVHRSDIPEAGEGEYYYADLVGMEVFTEEGKLVGRVDNVFSTGGNDVL
;
A
#
# COMPACT_ATOMS: atom_id res chain seq x y z
N MET A 1 -15.89 -7.59 4.44
CA MET A 1 -15.23 -6.69 3.46
C MET A 1 -15.93 -6.88 2.13
N ARG A 2 -16.48 -5.81 1.51
CA ARG A 2 -17.22 -5.93 0.24
C ARG A 2 -16.23 -6.29 -0.87
N GLY A 3 -16.37 -7.49 -1.45
CA GLY A 3 -15.55 -8.00 -2.56
C GLY A 3 -15.85 -7.35 -3.90
N LEU A 4 -15.77 -6.02 -3.99
CA LEU A 4 -15.78 -5.32 -5.28
C LEU A 4 -14.34 -5.28 -5.79
N ALA A 5 -14.14 -5.67 -7.05
CA ALA A 5 -12.86 -5.48 -7.71
C ALA A 5 -12.54 -3.97 -7.77
N PRO A 6 -11.27 -3.57 -7.59
CA PRO A 6 -10.90 -2.17 -7.71
C PRO A 6 -11.18 -1.66 -9.13
N GLU A 7 -11.82 -0.50 -9.22
CA GLU A 7 -12.07 0.17 -10.49
C GLU A 7 -10.90 1.11 -10.83
N PRO A 8 -10.30 1.01 -12.03
CA PRO A 8 -9.25 1.93 -12.45
C PRO A 8 -9.77 3.38 -12.49
N CYS A 9 -8.99 4.30 -11.95
CA CYS A 9 -9.27 5.74 -12.05
C CYS A 9 -8.00 6.50 -12.43
N LYS A 10 -8.19 7.63 -13.12
CA LYS A 10 -7.08 8.49 -13.55
C LYS A 10 -6.92 9.65 -12.58
N VAL A 11 -5.71 9.83 -12.06
CA VAL A 11 -5.33 11.03 -11.31
C VAL A 11 -5.13 12.18 -12.30
N LEU A 12 -5.90 13.25 -12.14
CA LEU A 12 -5.80 14.47 -12.95
C LEU A 12 -4.81 15.47 -12.34
N SER A 13 -4.82 15.63 -11.02
CA SER A 13 -3.84 16.43 -10.28
C SER A 13 -3.78 16.02 -8.82
N PHE A 14 -2.71 16.37 -8.13
CA PHE A 14 -2.61 16.19 -6.68
C PHE A 14 -1.73 17.28 -6.05
N ARG A 15 -1.90 17.50 -4.75
CA ARG A 15 -1.01 18.37 -3.96
C ARG A 15 -0.98 17.95 -2.50
N SER A 16 0.12 18.24 -1.82
CA SER A 16 0.21 18.10 -0.37
C SER A 16 -0.68 19.14 0.32
N HIS A 17 -1.39 18.73 1.37
CA HIS A 17 -2.20 19.64 2.20
C HIS A 17 -2.37 19.04 3.61
N LYS A 18 -2.00 19.80 4.65
CA LYS A 18 -2.19 19.43 6.07
C LYS A 18 -1.69 18.02 6.44
N GLY A 19 -0.51 17.63 5.96
CA GLY A 19 0.09 16.32 6.27
C GLY A 19 -0.47 15.14 5.47
N GLY A 20 -1.39 15.38 4.53
CA GLY A 20 -1.85 14.39 3.57
C GLY A 20 -1.79 14.91 2.13
N TYR A 21 -2.47 14.20 1.23
CA TYR A 21 -2.61 14.58 -0.17
C TYR A 21 -4.07 14.85 -0.52
N LEU A 22 -4.30 15.91 -1.29
CA LEU A 22 -5.55 16.14 -2.01
C LEU A 22 -5.35 15.69 -3.44
N VAL A 23 -6.23 14.82 -3.93
CA VAL A 23 -6.17 14.23 -5.26
C VAL A 23 -7.44 14.58 -6.02
N PHE A 24 -7.31 15.02 -7.26
CA PHE A 24 -8.41 15.23 -8.19
C PHE A 24 -8.45 14.05 -9.16
N LEU A 25 -9.55 13.29 -9.15
CA LEU A 25 -9.73 12.11 -9.98
C LEU A 25 -10.66 12.42 -11.14
N GLU A 26 -10.38 11.82 -12.30
CA GLU A 26 -11.30 11.83 -13.42
C GLU A 26 -12.64 11.20 -13.01
N GLY A 27 -13.76 11.87 -13.33
CA GLY A 27 -15.09 11.44 -12.90
C GLY A 27 -15.53 11.90 -11.51
N VAL A 28 -14.67 12.58 -10.74
CA VAL A 28 -14.98 13.10 -9.39
C VAL A 28 -14.85 14.64 -9.36
N PRO A 29 -15.79 15.39 -9.95
CA PRO A 29 -15.60 16.81 -10.22
C PRO A 29 -15.83 17.73 -9.02
N ASP A 30 -16.56 17.27 -8.00
CA ASP A 30 -17.01 18.09 -6.89
C ASP A 30 -17.03 17.34 -5.56
N ARG A 31 -17.41 18.06 -4.50
CA ARG A 31 -17.47 17.55 -3.14
C ARG A 31 -18.44 16.38 -2.99
N ASN A 32 -19.60 16.43 -3.63
CA ASN A 32 -20.62 15.39 -3.48
C ASN A 32 -20.13 14.09 -4.11
N ALA A 33 -19.50 14.17 -5.28
CA ALA A 33 -18.86 13.01 -5.90
C ALA A 33 -17.74 12.45 -5.01
N ALA A 34 -16.88 13.31 -4.46
CA ALA A 34 -15.78 12.89 -3.60
C ALA A 34 -16.24 12.20 -2.30
N GLU A 35 -17.37 12.63 -1.73
CA GLU A 35 -17.95 11.99 -0.53
C GLU A 35 -18.29 10.51 -0.78
N THR A 36 -18.64 10.13 -2.02
CA THR A 36 -18.91 8.71 -2.37
C THR A 36 -17.67 7.83 -2.36
N CYS A 37 -16.48 8.42 -2.47
CA CYS A 37 -15.20 7.71 -2.40
C CYS A 37 -14.71 7.51 -0.96
N SER A 38 -15.38 8.10 0.04
CA SER A 38 -14.93 8.03 1.42
C SER A 38 -14.96 6.60 1.96
N GLY A 39 -13.87 6.16 2.58
CA GLY A 39 -13.72 4.81 3.13
C GLY A 39 -13.39 3.73 2.11
N LEU A 40 -13.21 4.08 0.83
CA LEU A 40 -12.67 3.16 -0.17
C LEU A 40 -11.16 2.99 0.03
N GLU A 41 -10.68 1.79 -0.28
CA GLU A 41 -9.26 1.49 -0.35
C GLU A 41 -8.71 1.87 -1.73
N VAL A 42 -7.47 2.35 -1.76
CA VAL A 42 -6.77 2.72 -2.99
C VAL A 42 -5.72 1.65 -3.28
N PHE A 43 -5.73 1.16 -4.51
CA PHE A 43 -4.81 0.14 -4.99
C PHE A 43 -3.98 0.69 -6.14
N VAL A 44 -2.78 0.12 -6.30
CA VAL A 44 -1.90 0.35 -7.45
C VAL A 44 -1.38 -1.00 -7.92
N HIS A 45 -1.10 -1.14 -9.22
CA HIS A 45 -0.45 -2.35 -9.70
C HIS A 45 0.96 -2.44 -9.12
N ARG A 46 1.37 -3.65 -8.70
CA ARG A 46 2.73 -3.88 -8.18
C ARG A 46 3.82 -3.42 -9.15
N SER A 47 3.56 -3.52 -10.46
CA SER A 47 4.44 -3.08 -11.56
C SER A 47 4.65 -1.57 -11.66
N ASP A 48 3.74 -0.77 -11.09
CA ASP A 48 3.82 0.70 -11.15
C ASP A 48 4.58 1.27 -9.94
N ILE A 49 4.87 0.42 -8.96
CA ILE A 49 5.71 0.75 -7.81
C ILE A 49 7.18 0.57 -8.23
N PRO A 50 8.06 1.56 -7.97
CA PRO A 50 9.49 1.41 -8.24
C PRO A 50 10.10 0.15 -7.60
N GLU A 51 11.20 -0.33 -8.17
CA GLU A 51 11.99 -1.35 -7.50
C GLU A 51 12.59 -0.77 -6.20
N ALA A 52 12.66 -1.61 -5.17
CA ALA A 52 13.30 -1.22 -3.92
C ALA A 52 14.81 -1.06 -4.15
N GLY A 53 15.45 -0.17 -3.39
CA GLY A 53 16.90 -0.01 -3.42
C GLY A 53 17.63 -1.27 -2.96
N GLU A 54 18.96 -1.28 -3.14
CA GLU A 54 19.79 -2.37 -2.64
C GLU A 54 19.65 -2.49 -1.11
N GLY A 55 19.24 -3.68 -0.64
CA GLY A 55 18.99 -3.93 0.78
C GLY A 55 17.66 -3.38 1.32
N GLU A 56 16.82 -2.80 0.47
CA GLU A 56 15.49 -2.32 0.83
C GLU A 56 14.40 -3.28 0.32
N TYR A 57 13.27 -3.32 1.02
CA TYR A 57 12.13 -4.18 0.68
C TYR A 57 10.83 -3.46 0.98
N TYR A 58 9.80 -3.69 0.16
CA TYR A 58 8.45 -3.25 0.51
C TYR A 58 7.84 -4.23 1.51
N TYR A 59 7.12 -3.74 2.51
CA TYR A 59 6.45 -4.60 3.48
C TYR A 59 5.48 -5.58 2.81
N ALA A 60 4.82 -5.13 1.74
CA ALA A 60 3.92 -5.97 0.94
C ALA A 60 4.62 -7.16 0.26
N ASP A 61 5.95 -7.09 0.05
CA ASP A 61 6.71 -8.22 -0.48
C ASP A 61 7.12 -9.20 0.62
N LEU A 62 7.25 -8.73 1.86
CA LEU A 62 7.70 -9.53 3.00
C LEU A 62 6.55 -10.32 3.64
N VAL A 63 5.37 -9.73 3.75
CA VAL A 63 4.20 -10.39 4.35
C VAL A 63 3.85 -11.65 3.56
N GLY A 64 3.70 -12.77 4.27
CA GLY A 64 3.40 -14.08 3.72
C GLY A 64 4.63 -14.91 3.31
N MET A 65 5.83 -14.33 3.29
CA MET A 65 7.08 -15.06 3.05
C MET A 65 7.36 -16.08 4.15
N GLU A 66 7.95 -17.22 3.78
CA GLU A 66 8.41 -18.23 4.73
C GLU A 66 9.76 -17.84 5.33
N VAL A 67 9.90 -18.06 6.63
CA VAL A 67 11.12 -17.76 7.40
C VAL A 67 11.79 -19.07 7.79
N PHE A 68 13.09 -19.18 7.52
CA PHE A 68 13.90 -20.35 7.83
C PHE A 68 15.09 -19.96 8.71
N THR A 69 15.54 -20.90 9.56
CA THR A 69 16.83 -20.77 10.24
C THR A 69 17.99 -21.01 9.27
N GLU A 70 19.22 -20.70 9.68
CA GLU A 70 20.42 -20.93 8.85
C GLU A 70 20.62 -22.42 8.52
N GLU A 71 20.10 -23.33 9.37
CA GLU A 71 20.11 -24.78 9.13
C GLU A 71 18.94 -25.26 8.23
N GLY A 72 18.16 -24.34 7.67
CA GLY A 72 17.06 -24.64 6.74
C GLY A 72 15.77 -25.10 7.42
N LYS A 73 15.61 -24.90 8.73
CA LYS A 73 14.39 -25.27 9.44
C LYS A 73 13.32 -24.18 9.29
N LEU A 74 12.12 -24.54 8.85
CA LEU A 74 10.99 -23.61 8.79
C LEU A 74 10.61 -23.13 10.20
N VAL A 75 10.54 -21.81 10.36
CA VAL A 75 10.08 -21.11 11.57
C VAL A 75 8.60 -20.74 11.44
N GLY A 76 8.18 -20.26 10.28
CA GLY A 76 6.81 -19.82 10.04
C GLY A 76 6.69 -18.93 8.81
N ARG A 77 5.67 -18.07 8.80
CA ARG A 77 5.44 -17.05 7.77
C ARG A 77 5.33 -15.67 8.41
N VAL A 78 5.81 -14.65 7.71
CA VAL A 78 5.67 -13.25 8.14
C VAL A 78 4.18 -12.87 8.11
N ASP A 79 3.63 -12.46 9.25
CA ASP A 79 2.22 -12.06 9.36
C ASP A 79 2.04 -10.57 9.09
N ASN A 80 2.95 -9.73 9.59
CA ASN A 80 2.93 -8.29 9.41
C ASN A 80 4.33 -7.69 9.54
N VAL A 81 4.49 -6.43 9.15
CA VAL A 81 5.71 -5.65 9.40
C VAL A 81 5.30 -4.32 10.03
N PHE A 82 5.94 -3.94 11.13
CA PHE A 82 5.64 -2.67 11.79
C PHE A 82 6.89 -1.99 12.33
N SER A 83 6.86 -0.65 12.32
CA SER A 83 7.96 0.15 12.81
C SER A 83 7.85 0.42 14.31
N THR A 84 8.98 0.28 15.01
CA THR A 84 9.15 0.66 16.43
C THR A 84 9.74 2.07 16.59
N GLY A 85 9.89 2.80 15.48
CA GLY A 85 10.45 4.15 15.42
C GLY A 85 11.95 4.17 15.08
N GLY A 86 12.72 3.19 15.56
CA GLY A 86 14.14 3.04 15.22
C GLY A 86 14.46 1.85 14.30
N ASN A 87 13.59 0.84 14.28
CA ASN A 87 13.73 -0.37 13.47
C ASN A 87 12.36 -0.89 13.05
N ASP A 88 12.34 -1.70 12.01
CA ASP A 88 11.18 -2.45 11.57
C ASP A 88 11.25 -3.89 12.10
N VAL A 89 10.10 -4.43 12.49
CA VAL A 89 9.95 -5.76 13.10
C VAL A 89 8.95 -6.58 12.28
N LEU A 90 9.32 -7.84 12.03
CA LEU A 90 8.52 -8.88 11.37
C LEU A 90 7.76 -9.74 12.40
#